data_AF-A0A1V5B0V9-F1
#
_entry.id   AF-A0A1V5B0V9-F1
#
_cell.length_a   1.000
_cell.length_b   1.000
_cell.length_c   1.000
_cell.angle_alpha   90.00
_cell.angle_beta   90.00
_cell.angle_gamma   90.00
#
_symmetry.space_group_name_H-M   'P 1'
#
loop_
_entity.id
_entity.type
_entity.pdbx_description
1 polymer ?
#
loop_
_entity_poly.entity_id
_entity_poly.type
_entity_poly.pdbx_seq_one_letter_code
_entity_poly.pdbx_strand_id
1 'polypeptide(L)'
;MISLYDTHGIPPEIARESAEELGASVELPDNFYSLVAKTHIKAEAEETTKPVLPGKTELLFYEHPFEQVFEAEVLDVVDGSVVLDRTLLYPEGGGQPADHGTLENATQVFQVVDVQKSGDVVLHKLAKPGGLQKGDHIKGCVDMRRRMAHARHHTATHLVHDSAKRVLGKHIWQAGAQKSEDRARLDISHFKRITEEELKAIELEANRRVMETVPVKTQFLPRTEAEKLFGFELYQGGVPPGKQIRVVRVGTDIEACAGTHVTNTGMIGAIKILRTERVQDGVERIEFAAGEAAVLASQERDDLLGEASGVLRVPAEQLPKTAERFFEEWKGQQKEIERLKEELAKARLRTLTAEAQEVDGLKVVVQKMGQADIDELLKAASLLAEQDYVALLGSETGKLVAAVGRSGLAKGVKAGAIIKVAAKALGGGGGGKPDLAQGGGPDVAKLDEALKVGMEKMRAGP
;
A
#
# COMPACT_ATOMS: atom_id res chain seq x y z
N MET A 1 0.15 31.86 9.77
CA MET A 1 1.45 32.02 9.09
C MET A 1 2.32 30.78 9.20
N ILE A 2 2.77 30.33 10.39
CA ILE A 2 3.62 29.12 10.53
C ILE A 2 2.96 27.88 9.90
N SER A 3 1.68 27.62 10.17
CA SER A 3 0.96 26.51 9.53
C SER A 3 0.82 26.66 7.99
N LEU A 4 0.69 27.87 7.44
CA LEU A 4 0.68 28.05 5.97
C LEU A 4 2.04 27.69 5.35
N TYR A 5 3.12 28.03 6.05
CA TYR A 5 4.47 27.66 5.65
C TYR A 5 4.72 26.15 5.80
N ASP A 6 4.40 25.56 6.95
CA ASP A 6 4.66 24.14 7.26
C ASP A 6 3.74 23.17 6.52
N THR A 7 2.46 23.51 6.36
CA THR A 7 1.45 22.62 5.77
C THR A 7 1.33 22.79 4.26
N HIS A 8 1.56 24.00 3.75
CA HIS A 8 1.32 24.32 2.33
C HIS A 8 2.57 24.83 1.60
N GLY A 9 3.71 24.96 2.29
CA GLY A 9 4.97 25.42 1.68
C GLY A 9 4.93 26.87 1.21
N ILE A 10 3.98 27.67 1.68
CA ILE A 10 3.79 29.06 1.23
C ILE A 10 4.75 29.96 2.03
N PRO A 11 5.71 30.66 1.38
CA PRO A 11 6.54 31.64 2.04
C PRO A 11 5.67 32.73 2.71
N PRO A 12 5.98 33.11 3.96
CA PRO A 12 5.18 34.07 4.71
C PRO A 12 5.07 35.44 4.02
N GLU A 13 6.04 35.82 3.19
CA GLU A 13 6.04 37.05 2.43
C GLU A 13 4.96 37.03 1.34
N ILE A 14 4.82 35.90 0.65
CA ILE A 14 3.79 35.68 -0.39
C ILE A 14 2.40 35.64 0.25
N ALA A 15 2.26 34.94 1.39
CA ALA A 15 1.01 34.89 2.11
C ALA A 15 0.59 36.26 2.68
N ARG A 16 1.55 37.11 3.08
CA ARG A 16 1.28 38.49 3.52
C ARG A 16 0.79 39.36 2.36
N GLU A 17 1.48 39.31 1.22
CA GLU A 17 1.12 40.09 0.02
C GLU A 17 -0.31 39.78 -0.45
N SER A 18 -0.68 38.49 -0.54
CA SER A 18 -2.05 38.10 -0.91
C SER A 18 -3.10 38.49 0.13
N ALA A 19 -2.76 38.55 1.41
CA ALA A 19 -3.68 38.96 2.46
C ALA A 19 -3.91 40.49 2.44
N GLU A 20 -2.87 41.27 2.18
CA GLU A 20 -2.95 42.72 2.03
C GLU A 20 -3.81 43.12 0.81
N GLU A 21 -3.70 42.39 -0.31
CA GLU A 21 -4.56 42.59 -1.49
C GLU A 21 -6.06 42.37 -1.19
N LEU A 22 -6.38 41.51 -0.23
CA LEU A 22 -7.74 41.22 0.22
C LEU A 22 -8.19 42.11 1.39
N GLY A 23 -7.38 43.10 1.78
CA GLY A 23 -7.69 44.05 2.85
C GLY A 23 -7.49 43.51 4.27
N ALA A 24 -6.78 42.39 4.44
CA ALA A 24 -6.43 41.82 5.74
C ALA A 24 -5.03 42.26 6.18
N SER A 25 -4.88 42.66 7.45
CA SER A 25 -3.57 42.98 8.02
C SER A 25 -2.88 41.71 8.56
N VAL A 26 -1.64 41.46 8.14
CA VAL A 26 -0.84 40.33 8.63
C VAL A 26 0.44 40.83 9.29
N GLU A 27 0.58 40.57 10.58
CA GLU A 27 1.85 40.80 11.30
C GLU A 27 2.79 39.60 11.10
N LEU A 28 3.95 39.86 10.50
CA LEU A 28 5.01 38.87 10.34
C LEU A 28 6.19 39.22 11.25
N PRO A 29 6.50 38.41 12.29
CA PRO A 29 7.61 38.69 13.18
C PRO A 29 8.97 38.44 12.49
N ASP A 30 9.97 39.27 12.80
CA ASP A 30 11.31 39.20 12.19
C ASP A 30 12.03 37.85 12.41
N ASN A 31 11.63 37.10 13.43
CA ASN A 31 12.17 35.79 13.77
C ASN A 31 11.31 34.62 13.27
N PHE A 32 10.41 34.85 12.30
CA PHE A 32 9.45 33.85 11.81
C PHE A 32 10.10 32.51 11.44
N TYR A 33 11.15 32.52 10.61
CA TYR A 33 11.85 31.29 10.20
C TYR A 33 12.55 30.59 11.38
N SER A 34 13.01 31.34 12.38
CA SER A 34 13.57 30.77 13.61
C SER A 34 12.49 30.13 14.49
N LEU A 35 11.27 30.67 14.49
CA LEU A 35 10.12 30.06 15.14
C LEU A 35 9.74 28.76 14.44
N VAL A 36 9.63 28.75 13.11
CA VAL A 36 9.40 27.54 12.32
C VAL A 36 10.44 26.46 12.65
N ALA A 37 11.73 26.79 12.58
CA ALA A 37 12.81 25.87 12.91
C ALA A 37 12.70 25.31 14.35
N LYS A 38 12.34 26.14 15.33
CA LYS A 38 12.11 25.69 16.72
C LYS A 38 10.94 24.71 16.85
N THR A 39 9.92 24.83 16.00
CA THR A 39 8.76 23.94 15.98
C THR A 39 9.15 22.55 15.46
N HIS A 40 10.01 22.49 14.44
CA HIS A 40 10.54 21.23 13.87
C HIS A 40 11.66 20.59 14.68
N ILE A 41 12.31 21.34 15.59
CA ILE A 41 13.31 20.81 16.52
C ILE A 41 12.65 20.03 17.67
N LYS A 42 11.37 20.30 17.99
CA LYS A 42 10.58 19.44 18.89
C LYS A 42 10.10 18.21 18.12
N ALA A 43 11.00 17.28 17.84
CA ALA A 43 10.58 15.90 17.72
C ALA A 43 9.90 15.53 19.05
N GLU A 44 8.64 15.12 18.98
CA GLU A 44 7.91 14.52 20.11
C GLU A 44 8.63 13.22 20.51
N ALA A 45 9.66 13.36 21.35
CA ALA A 45 10.08 12.27 22.19
C ALA A 45 9.01 12.12 23.25
N GLU A 46 8.10 11.15 23.07
CA GLU A 46 7.47 10.50 24.22
C GLU A 46 8.62 9.85 25.02
N GLU A 47 9.25 10.64 25.90
CA GLU A 47 10.10 10.11 26.95
C GLU A 47 9.22 9.37 27.94
N THR A 48 8.90 8.10 27.65
CA THR A 48 8.67 7.14 28.72
C THR A 48 9.95 7.07 29.54
N THR A 49 10.01 7.83 30.62
CA THR A 49 11.12 7.83 31.57
C THR A 49 11.19 6.44 32.22
N LYS A 50 12.06 5.59 31.67
CA LYS A 50 12.32 4.26 32.23
C LYS A 50 12.94 4.44 33.62
N PRO A 51 12.47 3.71 34.66
CA PRO A 51 13.01 3.84 36.01
C PRO A 51 14.48 3.42 36.03
N VAL A 52 15.35 4.28 36.59
CA VAL A 52 16.78 3.97 36.73
C VAL A 52 16.95 2.96 37.84
N LEU A 53 17.32 1.73 37.48
CA LEU A 53 17.61 0.66 38.43
C LEU A 53 19.10 0.68 38.82
N PRO A 54 19.44 0.42 40.09
CA PRO A 54 20.83 0.33 40.52
C PRO A 54 21.50 -0.93 39.96
N GLY A 55 22.76 -0.80 39.53
CA GLY A 55 23.56 -1.91 39.02
C GLY A 55 24.09 -1.67 37.61
N LYS A 56 24.79 -2.66 37.07
CA LYS A 56 25.32 -2.65 35.69
C LYS A 56 25.32 -4.08 35.17
N THR A 57 24.76 -4.27 33.97
CA THR A 57 24.83 -5.55 33.25
C THR A 57 26.00 -5.52 32.27
N GLU A 58 26.86 -6.54 32.32
CA GLU A 58 27.90 -6.80 31.33
C GLU A 58 27.29 -7.30 30.01
N LEU A 59 27.61 -6.62 28.90
CA LEU A 59 26.99 -6.84 27.60
C LEU A 59 27.87 -7.75 26.73
N LEU A 60 27.81 -9.05 26.99
CA LEU A 60 28.67 -10.07 26.37
C LEU A 60 28.52 -10.12 24.84
N PHE A 61 27.35 -9.75 24.30
CA PHE A 61 27.07 -9.80 22.87
C PHE A 61 27.95 -8.89 22.00
N TYR A 62 28.68 -7.94 22.59
CA TYR A 62 29.66 -7.14 21.85
C TYR A 62 30.96 -7.89 21.58
N GLU A 63 31.37 -8.77 22.49
CA GLU A 63 32.61 -9.54 22.40
C GLU A 63 32.36 -10.91 21.77
N HIS A 64 31.19 -11.49 22.07
CA HIS A 64 30.81 -12.85 21.71
C HIS A 64 29.47 -12.88 20.91
N PRO A 65 29.37 -12.22 19.75
CA PRO A 65 28.08 -12.00 19.06
C PRO A 65 27.39 -13.27 18.54
N PHE A 66 28.12 -14.39 18.45
CA PHE A 66 27.63 -15.68 17.97
C PHE A 66 27.62 -16.79 19.01
N GLU A 67 28.02 -16.49 20.25
CA GLU A 67 27.79 -17.44 21.32
C GLU A 67 26.29 -17.52 21.59
N GLN A 68 25.81 -18.76 21.72
CA GLN A 68 24.40 -19.03 21.94
C GLN A 68 24.09 -19.11 23.44
N VAL A 69 25.03 -19.61 24.24
CA VAL A 69 24.81 -19.97 25.63
C VAL A 69 25.73 -19.15 26.52
N PHE A 70 25.20 -18.65 27.64
CA PHE A 70 25.95 -17.97 28.68
C PHE A 70 25.48 -18.38 30.07
N GLU A 71 26.32 -18.17 31.07
CA GLU A 71 25.95 -18.30 32.48
C GLU A 71 25.88 -16.90 33.11
N ALA A 72 24.94 -16.70 34.02
CA ALA A 72 24.74 -15.43 34.70
C ALA A 72 24.13 -15.63 36.09
N GLU A 73 24.27 -14.61 36.94
CA GLU A 73 23.60 -14.51 38.23
C GLU A 73 22.44 -13.52 38.14
N VAL A 74 21.30 -13.87 38.74
CA VAL A 74 20.14 -12.97 38.86
C VAL A 74 20.42 -11.90 39.92
N LEU A 75 20.56 -10.65 39.49
CA LEU A 75 20.78 -9.52 40.40
C LEU A 75 19.48 -9.02 41.04
N ASP A 76 18.37 -9.08 40.31
CA ASP A 76 17.05 -8.64 40.77
C ASP A 76 15.91 -9.16 39.88
N VAL A 77 14.68 -9.06 40.38
CA VAL A 77 13.45 -9.34 39.62
C VAL A 77 12.47 -8.19 39.83
N VAL A 78 12.17 -7.45 38.76
CA VAL A 78 11.38 -6.22 38.79
C VAL A 78 10.27 -6.30 37.75
N ASP A 79 9.01 -6.13 38.17
CA ASP A 79 7.82 -6.09 37.29
C ASP A 79 7.74 -7.24 36.27
N GLY A 80 8.11 -8.45 36.71
CA GLY A 80 8.12 -9.66 35.87
C GLY A 80 9.29 -9.75 34.87
N SER A 81 10.26 -8.84 34.98
CA SER A 81 11.52 -8.88 34.26
C SER A 81 12.68 -9.29 35.17
N VAL A 82 13.64 -10.01 34.63
CA VAL A 82 14.83 -10.49 35.34
C VAL A 82 16.01 -9.59 34.99
N VAL A 83 16.77 -9.18 36.01
CA VAL A 83 18.03 -8.45 35.85
C VAL A 83 19.18 -9.42 36.08
N LEU A 84 20.15 -9.43 35.15
CA LEU A 84 21.33 -10.29 35.21
C LEU A 84 22.61 -9.47 35.36
N ASP A 85 23.66 -10.08 35.93
CA ASP A 85 25.00 -9.49 36.01
C ASP A 85 25.65 -9.38 34.63
N ARG A 86 25.39 -10.34 33.74
CA ARG A 86 25.87 -10.38 32.36
C ARG A 86 24.84 -11.01 31.43
N THR A 87 24.86 -10.66 30.15
CA THR A 87 23.92 -11.26 29.18
C THR A 87 24.46 -11.27 27.75
N LEU A 88 24.14 -12.33 27.02
CA LEU A 88 24.26 -12.36 25.56
C LEU A 88 23.01 -11.84 24.86
N LEU A 89 21.87 -11.63 25.53
CA LEU A 89 20.64 -11.17 24.89
C LEU A 89 20.71 -9.67 24.60
N TYR A 90 20.57 -9.27 23.33
CA TYR A 90 20.59 -7.87 22.92
C TYR A 90 19.27 -7.19 23.33
N PRO A 91 19.32 -6.07 24.09
CA PRO A 91 18.15 -5.25 24.33
C PRO A 91 17.78 -4.45 23.08
N GLU A 92 16.49 -4.23 22.85
CA GLU A 92 16.01 -3.41 21.75
C GLU A 92 16.70 -2.03 21.70
N GLY A 93 17.11 -1.61 20.50
CA GLY A 93 17.77 -0.32 20.30
C GLY A 93 18.28 -0.10 18.87
N GLY A 94 18.36 1.16 18.45
CA GLY A 94 18.90 1.53 17.12
C GLY A 94 18.10 0.95 15.95
N GLY A 95 16.78 0.76 16.15
CA GLY A 95 15.88 0.14 15.18
C GLY A 95 16.02 -1.38 15.04
N GLN A 96 16.89 -2.03 15.84
CA GLN A 96 16.98 -3.49 15.94
C GLN A 96 16.08 -3.97 17.10
N PRO A 97 15.13 -4.90 16.84
CA PRO A 97 14.31 -5.50 17.89
C PRO A 97 15.15 -6.29 18.89
N ALA A 98 14.60 -6.46 20.10
CA ALA A 98 15.20 -7.29 21.14
C ALA A 98 15.40 -8.75 20.67
N ASP A 99 16.45 -9.38 21.18
CA ASP A 99 16.57 -10.82 21.06
C ASP A 99 15.56 -11.54 21.94
N HIS A 100 15.22 -12.76 21.52
CA HIS A 100 14.49 -13.71 22.32
C HIS A 100 15.42 -14.85 22.73
N GLY A 101 14.96 -15.67 23.67
CA GLY A 101 15.70 -16.82 24.12
C GLY A 101 15.09 -17.44 25.35
N THR A 102 15.93 -18.07 26.15
CA THR A 102 15.53 -18.72 27.40
C THR A 102 16.53 -18.44 28.51
N LEU A 103 16.03 -18.44 29.74
CA LEU A 103 16.83 -18.57 30.96
C LEU A 103 16.44 -19.90 31.61
N GLU A 104 17.41 -20.66 32.09
CA GLU A 104 17.20 -21.99 32.68
C GLU A 104 17.87 -22.04 34.05
N ASN A 105 17.14 -22.51 35.06
CA ASN A 105 17.71 -22.94 36.34
C ASN A 105 17.61 -24.48 36.44
N ALA A 106 18.02 -25.07 37.57
CA ALA A 106 18.02 -26.52 37.76
C ALA A 106 16.64 -27.21 37.63
N THR A 107 15.54 -26.45 37.66
CA THR A 107 14.17 -26.99 37.76
C THR A 107 13.24 -26.55 36.63
N GLN A 108 13.53 -25.43 35.99
CA GLN A 108 12.59 -24.77 35.09
C GLN A 108 13.32 -23.97 33.99
N VAL A 109 12.70 -23.94 32.81
CA VAL A 109 13.07 -23.10 31.66
C VAL A 109 12.07 -21.96 31.53
N PHE A 110 12.57 -20.73 31.41
CA PHE A 110 11.81 -19.50 31.29
C PHE A 110 12.03 -18.90 29.90
N GLN A 111 10.95 -18.66 29.18
CA GLN A 111 11.00 -18.02 27.85
C GLN A 111 11.16 -16.51 28.00
N VAL A 112 12.19 -15.94 27.39
CA VAL A 112 12.42 -14.49 27.30
C VAL A 112 11.81 -13.98 25.99
N VAL A 113 10.84 -13.08 26.11
CA VAL A 113 10.04 -12.58 24.96
C VAL A 113 10.30 -11.12 24.63
N ASP A 114 11.04 -10.41 25.46
CA ASP A 114 11.47 -9.04 25.22
C ASP A 114 12.67 -8.72 26.13
N VAL A 115 13.55 -7.85 25.66
CA VAL A 115 14.77 -7.45 26.36
C VAL A 115 14.94 -5.94 26.19
N GLN A 116 14.99 -5.22 27.31
CA GLN A 116 14.97 -3.77 27.33
C GLN A 116 16.12 -3.24 28.18
N LYS A 117 16.69 -2.10 27.80
CA LYS A 117 17.72 -1.43 28.60
C LYS A 117 17.10 -0.29 29.42
N SER A 118 17.46 -0.20 30.70
CA SER A 118 17.15 0.93 31.58
C SER A 118 18.41 1.37 32.33
N GLY A 119 18.93 2.56 32.01
CA GLY A 119 20.25 2.99 32.49
C GLY A 119 21.34 2.02 32.02
N ASP A 120 22.12 1.48 32.96
CA ASP A 120 23.17 0.49 32.69
C ASP A 120 22.72 -0.97 32.92
N VAL A 121 21.44 -1.18 33.17
CA VAL A 121 20.84 -2.49 33.47
C VAL A 121 20.02 -3.01 32.28
N VAL A 122 20.06 -4.33 32.07
CA VAL A 122 19.22 -5.02 31.09
C VAL A 122 18.09 -5.78 31.78
N LEU A 123 16.87 -5.52 31.33
CA LEU A 123 15.62 -6.14 31.77
C LEU A 123 15.24 -7.25 30.79
N HIS A 124 15.09 -8.48 31.29
CA HIS A 124 14.68 -9.64 30.50
C HIS A 124 13.25 -10.01 30.85
N LYS A 125 12.30 -9.67 29.99
CA LYS A 125 10.86 -9.91 30.22
C LYS A 125 10.52 -11.36 29.94
N LEU A 126 9.94 -12.03 30.93
CA LEU A 126 9.53 -13.43 30.81
C LEU A 126 8.12 -13.55 30.24
N ALA A 127 7.87 -14.58 29.42
CA ALA A 127 6.52 -14.91 28.92
C ALA A 127 5.54 -15.23 30.07
N LYS A 128 6.06 -15.87 31.13
CA LYS A 128 5.35 -16.21 32.36
C LYS A 128 6.24 -15.79 33.54
N PRO A 129 5.93 -14.66 34.20
CA PRO A 129 6.69 -14.20 35.36
C PRO A 129 6.66 -15.19 36.54
N GLY A 130 7.70 -15.15 37.38
CA GLY A 130 7.87 -15.97 38.57
C GLY A 130 8.82 -17.15 38.38
N GLY A 131 9.33 -17.71 39.48
CA GLY A 131 10.22 -18.89 39.49
C GLY A 131 11.72 -18.62 39.49
N LEU A 132 12.14 -17.36 39.33
CA LEU A 132 13.52 -16.89 39.53
C LEU A 132 13.57 -15.89 40.68
N GLN A 133 14.67 -15.92 41.44
CA GLN A 133 14.94 -15.04 42.57
C GLN A 133 16.35 -14.47 42.49
N LYS A 134 16.58 -13.36 43.19
CA LYS A 134 17.91 -12.77 43.34
C LYS A 134 18.89 -13.79 43.93
N GLY A 135 20.07 -13.91 43.30
CA GLY A 135 21.13 -14.85 43.65
C GLY A 135 21.07 -16.19 42.91
N ASP A 136 19.99 -16.45 42.15
CA ASP A 136 19.91 -17.65 41.32
C ASP A 136 20.99 -17.63 40.23
N HIS A 137 21.66 -18.77 40.06
CA HIS A 137 22.57 -19.01 38.94
C HIS A 137 21.76 -19.63 37.81
N ILE A 138 21.82 -19.01 36.63
CA ILE A 138 21.06 -19.43 35.47
C ILE A 138 21.96 -19.65 34.26
N LYS A 139 21.46 -20.47 33.34
CA LYS A 139 22.00 -20.64 32.00
C LYS A 139 21.08 -19.92 31.02
N GLY A 140 21.59 -18.92 30.32
CA GLY A 140 20.88 -18.24 29.25
C GLY A 140 21.17 -18.87 27.89
N CYS A 141 20.17 -18.93 27.01
CA CYS A 141 20.31 -19.38 25.64
C CYS A 141 19.59 -18.42 24.68
N VAL A 142 20.32 -17.84 23.73
CA VAL A 142 19.80 -16.92 22.71
C VAL A 142 19.13 -17.71 21.57
N ASP A 143 18.02 -17.20 21.04
CA ASP A 143 17.48 -17.67 19.76
C ASP A 143 18.39 -17.19 18.61
N MET A 144 19.30 -18.07 18.19
CA MET A 144 20.28 -17.75 17.15
C MET A 144 19.66 -17.54 15.78
N ARG A 145 18.47 -18.08 15.48
CA ARG A 145 17.81 -17.84 14.19
C ARG A 145 17.39 -16.37 14.11
N ARG A 146 16.69 -15.89 15.14
CA ARG A 146 16.27 -14.49 15.27
C ARG A 146 17.48 -13.54 15.31
N ARG A 147 18.48 -13.83 16.14
CA ARG A 147 19.73 -13.05 16.22
C ARG A 147 20.39 -12.91 14.86
N MET A 148 20.53 -14.01 14.12
CA MET A 148 21.18 -13.99 12.81
C MET A 148 20.36 -13.22 11.78
N ALA A 149 19.03 -13.32 11.80
CA ALA A 149 18.17 -12.50 10.96
C ALA A 149 18.42 -11.00 11.22
N HIS A 150 18.42 -10.58 12.49
CA HIS A 150 18.70 -9.20 12.86
C HIS A 150 20.11 -8.76 12.46
N ALA A 151 21.15 -9.54 12.80
CA ALA A 151 22.54 -9.19 12.50
C ALA A 151 22.82 -9.09 11.00
N ARG A 152 22.19 -9.96 10.18
CA ARG A 152 22.27 -9.89 8.71
C ARG A 152 21.61 -8.63 8.18
N HIS A 153 20.38 -8.35 8.59
CA HIS A 153 19.67 -7.13 8.18
C HIS A 153 20.40 -5.87 8.64
N HIS A 154 20.99 -5.88 9.84
CA HIS A 154 21.73 -4.74 10.36
C HIS A 154 22.98 -4.44 9.52
N THR A 155 23.83 -5.43 9.29
CA THR A 155 25.00 -5.23 8.42
C THR A 155 24.59 -4.92 6.97
N ALA A 156 23.49 -5.50 6.49
CA ALA A 156 22.93 -5.15 5.18
C ALA A 156 22.46 -3.67 5.12
N THR A 157 21.92 -3.10 6.21
CA THR A 157 21.57 -1.67 6.28
C THR A 157 22.78 -0.79 5.93
N HIS A 158 23.95 -1.07 6.51
CA HIS A 158 25.20 -0.35 6.19
C HIS A 158 25.58 -0.47 4.71
N LEU A 159 25.48 -1.67 4.13
CA LEU A 159 25.81 -1.87 2.72
C LEU A 159 24.80 -1.21 1.78
N VAL A 160 23.50 -1.30 2.06
CA VAL A 160 22.45 -0.63 1.27
C VAL A 160 22.62 0.88 1.36
N HIS A 161 22.93 1.41 2.54
CA HIS A 161 23.15 2.85 2.74
C HIS A 161 24.35 3.37 1.94
N ASP A 162 25.52 2.74 2.07
CA ASP A 162 26.72 3.13 1.33
C ASP A 162 26.55 2.92 -0.19
N SER A 163 25.83 1.87 -0.60
CA SER A 163 25.48 1.65 -2.01
C SER A 163 24.54 2.73 -2.55
N ALA A 164 23.55 3.17 -1.77
CA ALA A 164 22.69 4.30 -2.13
C ALA A 164 23.49 5.60 -2.25
N LYS A 165 24.43 5.89 -1.34
CA LYS A 165 25.34 7.04 -1.45
C LYS A 165 26.16 7.00 -2.75
N ARG A 166 26.63 5.82 -3.16
CA ARG A 166 27.43 5.65 -4.39
C ARG A 166 26.62 5.83 -5.66
N VAL A 167 25.40 5.31 -5.69
CA VAL A 167 24.52 5.37 -6.86
C VAL A 167 23.84 6.73 -6.99
N LEU A 168 23.30 7.26 -5.89
CA LEU A 168 22.45 8.46 -5.90
C LEU A 168 23.23 9.75 -5.63
N GLY A 169 24.31 9.69 -4.84
CA GLY A 169 25.17 10.83 -4.51
C GLY A 169 25.45 11.00 -3.01
N LYS A 170 26.38 11.89 -2.68
CA LYS A 170 26.86 12.10 -1.30
C LYS A 170 25.84 12.78 -0.36
N HIS A 171 24.76 13.34 -0.90
CA HIS A 171 23.69 13.96 -0.12
C HIS A 171 22.76 12.95 0.57
N ILE A 172 22.93 11.66 0.29
CA ILE A 172 22.23 10.59 0.98
C ILE A 172 22.70 10.56 2.45
N TRP A 173 21.74 10.73 3.34
CA TRP A 173 21.88 10.65 4.79
C TRP A 173 20.75 9.81 5.36
N GLN A 174 21.02 9.03 6.39
CA GLN A 174 19.98 8.22 7.03
C GLN A 174 19.03 9.10 7.85
N ALA A 175 17.73 9.00 7.56
CA ALA A 175 16.65 9.61 8.33
C ALA A 175 16.05 8.63 9.36
N GLY A 176 16.17 7.32 9.12
CA GLY A 176 15.63 6.29 10.02
C GLY A 176 15.95 4.89 9.52
N ALA A 177 15.92 3.91 10.42
CA ALA A 177 16.06 2.51 10.07
C ALA A 177 15.29 1.62 11.04
N GLN A 178 14.68 0.55 10.53
CA GLN A 178 14.05 -0.49 11.35
C GLN A 178 14.32 -1.86 10.74
N LYS A 179 14.52 -2.86 11.58
CA LYS A 179 14.77 -4.23 11.19
C LYS A 179 13.67 -5.13 11.77
N SER A 180 13.38 -6.21 11.08
CA SER A 180 12.59 -7.35 11.54
C SER A 180 13.30 -8.65 11.10
N GLU A 181 12.71 -9.80 11.37
CA GLU A 181 13.29 -11.09 10.97
C GLU A 181 13.19 -11.34 9.46
N ASP A 182 12.16 -10.79 8.83
CA ASP A 182 11.76 -11.01 7.43
C ASP A 182 12.13 -9.85 6.49
N ARG A 183 12.38 -8.65 7.03
CA ARG A 183 12.74 -7.47 6.24
C ARG A 183 13.42 -6.38 7.07
N ALA A 184 13.87 -5.34 6.41
CA ALA A 184 14.33 -4.10 7.00
C ALA A 184 13.91 -2.93 6.12
N ARG A 185 13.84 -1.75 6.74
CA ARG A 185 13.64 -0.48 6.05
C ARG A 185 14.75 0.48 6.40
N LEU A 186 15.17 1.25 5.41
CA LEU A 186 16.12 2.35 5.54
C LEU A 186 15.51 3.58 4.88
N ASP A 187 15.34 4.64 5.67
CA ASP A 187 14.84 5.92 5.21
C ASP A 187 16.04 6.83 4.96
N ILE A 188 16.15 7.39 3.75
CA ILE A 188 17.27 8.22 3.30
C ILE A 188 16.79 9.57 2.79
N SER A 189 17.62 10.59 2.99
CA SER A 189 17.41 11.91 2.38
C SER A 189 17.62 11.85 0.88
N HIS A 190 16.57 12.09 0.10
CA HIS A 190 16.64 12.15 -1.34
C HIS A 190 15.58 13.09 -1.92
N PHE A 191 15.98 13.99 -2.81
CA PHE A 191 15.10 15.06 -3.32
C PHE A 191 14.12 14.61 -4.42
N LYS A 192 14.31 13.41 -4.98
CA LYS A 192 13.48 12.84 -6.06
C LYS A 192 13.08 11.40 -5.71
N ARG A 193 12.15 10.83 -6.49
CA ARG A 193 11.85 9.40 -6.43
C ARG A 193 13.05 8.60 -6.96
N ILE A 194 13.39 7.51 -6.28
CA ILE A 194 14.39 6.55 -6.74
C ILE A 194 13.76 5.74 -7.89
N THR A 195 14.40 5.69 -9.05
CA THR A 195 13.87 4.91 -10.19
C THR A 195 14.12 3.41 -10.03
N GLU A 196 13.44 2.58 -10.81
CA GLU A 196 13.68 1.13 -10.78
C GLU A 196 15.08 0.74 -11.25
N GLU A 197 15.66 1.50 -12.19
CA GLU A 197 17.05 1.31 -12.60
C GLU A 197 18.03 1.65 -11.48
N GLU A 198 17.78 2.74 -10.76
CA GLU A 198 18.60 3.14 -9.59
C GLU A 198 18.47 2.11 -8.46
N LEU A 199 17.26 1.62 -8.16
CA LEU A 199 17.07 0.55 -7.18
C LEU A 199 17.82 -0.72 -7.55
N LYS A 200 17.75 -1.16 -8.81
CA LYS A 200 18.51 -2.33 -9.29
C LYS A 200 20.02 -2.11 -9.18
N ALA A 201 20.50 -0.89 -9.45
CA ALA A 201 21.90 -0.55 -9.30
C ALA A 201 22.35 -0.60 -7.83
N ILE A 202 21.52 -0.10 -6.90
CA ILE A 202 21.78 -0.18 -5.45
C ILE A 202 21.80 -1.65 -4.99
N GLU A 203 20.83 -2.47 -5.40
CA GLU A 203 20.77 -3.90 -5.07
C GLU A 203 22.02 -4.63 -5.56
N LEU A 204 22.43 -4.40 -6.81
CA LEU A 204 23.62 -5.03 -7.40
C LEU A 204 24.91 -4.60 -6.69
N GLU A 205 25.05 -3.31 -6.41
CA GLU A 205 26.23 -2.78 -5.71
C GLU A 205 26.33 -3.32 -4.28
N ALA A 206 25.22 -3.35 -3.54
CA ALA A 206 25.20 -3.92 -2.19
C ALA A 206 25.61 -5.40 -2.20
N ASN A 207 25.09 -6.19 -3.14
CA ASN A 207 25.46 -7.61 -3.28
C ASN A 207 26.90 -7.81 -3.76
N ARG A 208 27.47 -6.93 -4.58
CA ARG A 208 28.91 -6.98 -4.90
C ARG A 208 29.77 -6.91 -3.64
N ARG A 209 29.40 -6.02 -2.72
CA ARG A 209 30.10 -5.84 -1.44
C ARG A 209 29.87 -6.97 -0.45
N VAL A 210 28.71 -7.63 -0.52
CA VAL A 210 28.51 -8.92 0.16
C VAL A 210 29.54 -9.93 -0.35
N MET A 211 29.67 -10.07 -1.68
CA MET A 211 30.57 -11.06 -2.31
C MET A 211 32.05 -10.81 -2.02
N GLU A 212 32.46 -9.57 -1.74
CA GLU A 212 33.84 -9.26 -1.31
C GLU A 212 34.22 -9.96 0.01
N THR A 213 33.25 -10.35 0.85
CA THR A 213 33.47 -11.09 2.10
C THR A 213 34.45 -10.39 3.05
N VAL A 214 34.38 -9.06 3.12
CA VAL A 214 35.31 -8.27 3.94
C VAL A 214 34.97 -8.38 5.43
N PRO A 215 35.98 -8.36 6.34
CA PRO A 215 35.73 -8.35 7.78
C PRO A 215 34.94 -7.12 8.23
N VAL A 216 33.94 -7.34 9.08
CA VAL A 216 33.26 -6.28 9.83
C VAL A 216 34.04 -6.05 11.12
N LYS A 217 34.55 -4.82 11.30
CA LYS A 217 35.39 -4.48 12.46
C LYS A 217 34.60 -3.62 13.42
N THR A 218 34.74 -3.89 14.71
CA THR A 218 34.08 -3.14 15.77
C THR A 218 35.08 -2.75 16.84
N GLN A 219 34.99 -1.53 17.36
CA GLN A 219 35.83 -1.07 18.46
C GLN A 219 35.14 0.05 19.25
N PHE A 220 35.44 0.15 20.53
CA PHE A 220 35.07 1.31 21.34
C PHE A 220 36.18 2.36 21.28
N LEU A 221 35.79 3.61 21.02
CA LEU A 221 36.71 4.75 20.99
C LEU A 221 36.17 5.91 21.82
N PRO A 222 37.04 6.78 22.38
CA PRO A 222 36.65 8.09 22.84
C PRO A 222 35.95 8.87 21.72
N ARG A 223 34.82 9.52 22.01
CA ARG A 223 34.03 10.27 21.02
C ARG A 223 34.87 11.25 20.21
N THR A 224 35.68 12.05 20.89
CA THR A 224 36.54 13.08 20.26
C THR A 224 37.59 12.47 19.34
N GLU A 225 38.08 11.27 19.64
CA GLU A 225 39.03 10.55 18.78
C GLU A 225 38.33 10.01 17.54
N ALA A 226 37.15 9.39 17.71
CA ALA A 226 36.37 8.87 16.59
C ALA A 226 35.94 9.99 15.62
N GLU A 227 35.45 11.12 16.14
CA GLU A 227 35.11 12.30 15.31
C GLU A 227 36.32 12.84 14.55
N LYS A 228 37.50 12.84 15.16
CA LYS A 228 38.74 13.26 14.49
C LYS A 228 39.16 12.28 13.37
N LEU A 229 38.95 10.98 13.56
CA LEU A 229 39.36 9.95 12.60
C LEU A 229 38.38 9.80 11.43
N PHE A 230 37.08 9.93 11.69
CA PHE A 230 36.03 9.53 10.74
C PHE A 230 35.03 10.66 10.42
N GLY A 231 35.13 11.82 11.08
CA GLY A 231 34.23 12.94 10.89
C GLY A 231 32.81 12.66 11.41
N PHE A 232 31.88 13.55 11.02
CA PHE A 232 30.48 13.47 11.46
C PHE A 232 29.65 12.45 10.68
N GLU A 233 30.20 11.87 9.61
CA GLU A 233 29.56 10.76 8.90
C GLU A 233 29.32 9.55 9.81
N LEU A 234 29.98 9.46 10.97
CA LEU A 234 29.69 8.48 12.01
C LEU A 234 28.22 8.46 12.47
N TYR A 235 27.50 9.58 12.37
CA TYR A 235 26.21 9.79 13.03
C TYR A 235 25.00 9.61 12.12
N GLN A 236 25.09 8.71 11.11
CA GLN A 236 23.96 8.36 10.23
C GLN A 236 22.79 7.78 11.04
N GLY A 237 23.08 6.82 11.93
CA GLY A 237 22.11 6.20 12.83
C GLY A 237 21.70 7.05 14.04
N GLY A 238 22.03 8.34 14.04
CA GLY A 238 21.86 9.25 15.18
C GLY A 238 23.11 9.39 16.04
N VAL A 239 23.05 10.29 17.03
CA VAL A 239 24.17 10.60 17.92
C VAL A 239 24.06 9.75 19.19
N PRO A 240 24.93 8.75 19.42
CA PRO A 240 24.88 7.96 20.65
C PRO A 240 25.24 8.83 21.86
N PRO A 241 24.71 8.53 23.07
CA PRO A 241 25.14 9.19 24.31
C PRO A 241 26.49 8.66 24.80
N GLY A 242 27.14 9.39 25.72
CA GLY A 242 28.34 8.93 26.42
C GLY A 242 29.70 9.34 25.79
N LYS A 243 30.77 9.21 26.59
CA LYS A 243 32.14 9.61 26.21
C LYS A 243 32.86 8.58 25.33
N GLN A 244 32.43 7.31 25.41
CA GLN A 244 32.90 6.20 24.59
C GLN A 244 31.80 5.85 23.59
N ILE A 245 32.16 5.71 22.31
CA ILE A 245 31.23 5.30 21.26
C ILE A 245 31.71 4.01 20.61
N ARG A 246 30.77 3.12 20.29
CA ARG A 246 31.07 1.91 19.53
C ARG A 246 31.06 2.25 18.05
N VAL A 247 32.20 2.10 17.40
CA VAL A 247 32.40 2.31 15.97
C VAL A 247 32.35 0.96 15.27
N VAL A 248 31.53 0.87 14.23
CA VAL A 248 31.38 -0.31 13.37
C VAL A 248 31.83 0.08 11.97
N ARG A 249 32.68 -0.76 11.37
CA ARG A 249 33.17 -0.60 9.99
C ARG A 249 32.74 -1.78 9.14
N VAL A 250 31.96 -1.49 8.09
CA VAL A 250 31.47 -2.45 7.09
C VAL A 250 32.03 -2.05 5.71
N GLY A 251 33.23 -2.54 5.41
CA GLY A 251 33.95 -2.12 4.20
C GLY A 251 34.39 -0.66 4.27
N THR A 252 33.82 0.19 3.40
CA THR A 252 34.04 1.65 3.42
C THR A 252 33.09 2.41 4.32
N ASP A 253 31.99 1.80 4.74
CA ASP A 253 31.04 2.42 5.65
C ASP A 253 31.56 2.36 7.09
N ILE A 254 31.51 3.48 7.80
CA ILE A 254 31.99 3.62 9.18
C ILE A 254 30.97 4.45 9.95
N GLU A 255 30.28 3.81 10.89
CA GLU A 255 29.20 4.44 11.64
C GLU A 255 29.31 4.11 13.14
N ALA A 256 28.79 5.01 13.97
CA ALA A 256 28.60 4.76 15.39
C ALA A 256 27.34 3.90 15.57
N CYS A 257 27.52 2.59 15.81
CA CYS A 257 26.42 1.64 15.88
C CYS A 257 26.57 0.68 17.07
N ALA A 258 25.48 0.52 17.82
CA ALA A 258 25.40 -0.34 19.00
C ALA A 258 24.71 -1.69 18.72
N GLY A 259 24.27 -1.95 17.50
CA GLY A 259 23.60 -3.21 17.18
C GLY A 259 24.54 -4.41 17.02
N THR A 260 23.93 -5.58 16.89
CA THR A 260 24.67 -6.81 16.56
C THR A 260 24.95 -6.86 15.06
N HIS A 261 26.15 -7.27 14.69
CA HIS A 261 26.57 -7.39 13.29
C HIS A 261 27.13 -8.77 13.01
N VAL A 262 27.01 -9.21 11.76
CA VAL A 262 27.81 -10.35 11.29
C VAL A 262 29.30 -9.98 11.24
N THR A 263 30.21 -10.95 11.31
CA THR A 263 31.67 -10.71 11.36
C THR A 263 32.32 -10.47 10.01
N ASN A 264 31.63 -10.79 8.90
CA ASN A 264 32.06 -10.45 7.56
C ASN A 264 30.85 -10.24 6.65
N THR A 265 31.02 -9.51 5.55
CA THR A 265 29.90 -9.17 4.66
C THR A 265 29.31 -10.40 3.96
N GLY A 266 30.06 -11.47 3.75
CA GLY A 266 29.55 -12.70 3.13
C GLY A 266 28.50 -13.44 3.97
N MET A 267 28.55 -13.29 5.30
CA MET A 267 27.55 -13.88 6.21
C MET A 267 26.16 -13.24 6.11
N ILE A 268 26.04 -12.08 5.44
CA ILE A 268 24.75 -11.45 5.14
C ILE A 268 23.92 -12.37 4.24
N GLY A 269 24.55 -13.04 3.27
CA GLY A 269 23.86 -13.69 2.17
C GLY A 269 23.31 -12.67 1.16
N ALA A 270 22.38 -13.10 0.31
CA ALA A 270 21.78 -12.20 -0.68
C ALA A 270 21.04 -11.04 0.00
N ILE A 271 21.11 -9.86 -0.60
CA ILE A 271 20.27 -8.70 -0.28
C ILE A 271 19.24 -8.55 -1.41
N LYS A 272 17.96 -8.49 -1.05
CA LYS A 272 16.85 -8.25 -2.00
C LYS A 272 16.15 -6.95 -1.65
N ILE A 273 16.17 -5.97 -2.53
CA ILE A 273 15.32 -4.79 -2.41
C ILE A 273 13.89 -5.19 -2.81
N LEU A 274 12.96 -4.93 -1.91
CA LEU A 274 11.55 -5.29 -2.05
C LEU A 274 10.79 -4.19 -2.79
N ARG A 275 10.97 -2.94 -2.35
CA ARG A 275 10.30 -1.76 -2.90
C ARG A 275 10.94 -0.46 -2.42
N THR A 276 10.56 0.64 -3.06
CA THR A 276 10.79 2.00 -2.58
C THR A 276 9.47 2.76 -2.41
N GLU A 277 9.40 3.64 -1.40
CA GLU A 277 8.27 4.55 -1.21
C GLU A 277 8.76 5.91 -0.67
N ARG A 278 8.00 6.98 -0.92
CA ARG A 278 8.29 8.31 -0.38
C ARG A 278 7.55 8.42 0.93
N VAL A 279 8.29 8.63 2.00
CA VAL A 279 7.73 8.84 3.33
C VAL A 279 7.19 10.26 3.44
N GLN A 280 8.00 11.22 2.99
CA GLN A 280 7.67 12.65 2.92
C GLN A 280 8.60 13.32 1.91
N ASP A 281 8.36 14.59 1.61
CA ASP A 281 9.27 15.32 0.71
C ASP A 281 10.69 15.36 1.26
N GLY A 282 11.64 15.00 0.40
CA GLY A 282 13.04 14.87 0.77
C GLY A 282 13.42 13.55 1.44
N VAL A 283 12.50 12.62 1.69
CA VAL A 283 12.79 11.32 2.34
C VAL A 283 12.17 10.15 1.56
N GLU A 284 13.04 9.25 1.06
CA GLU A 284 12.64 8.00 0.41
C GLU A 284 13.02 6.80 1.30
N ARG A 285 12.15 5.82 1.38
CA ARG A 285 12.34 4.57 2.09
C ARG A 285 12.68 3.47 1.11
N ILE A 286 13.77 2.75 1.39
CA ILE A 286 14.12 1.49 0.74
C ILE A 286 13.76 0.35 1.70
N GLU A 287 12.85 -0.52 1.30
CA GLU A 287 12.59 -1.78 2.00
C GLU A 287 13.37 -2.91 1.33
N PHE A 288 14.05 -3.73 2.14
CA PHE A 288 14.88 -4.81 1.66
C PHE A 288 14.88 -5.99 2.65
N ALA A 289 15.30 -7.16 2.19
CA ALA A 289 15.51 -8.35 2.99
C ALA A 289 16.94 -8.87 2.81
N ALA A 290 17.47 -9.58 3.81
CA ALA A 290 18.83 -10.14 3.79
C ALA A 290 18.85 -11.62 4.23
N GLY A 291 19.72 -12.42 3.60
CA GLY A 291 19.92 -13.82 3.96
C GLY A 291 18.73 -14.71 3.61
N GLU A 292 18.29 -15.54 4.57
CA GLU A 292 17.12 -16.43 4.39
C GLU A 292 15.87 -15.65 3.96
N ALA A 293 15.65 -14.48 4.56
CA ALA A 293 14.52 -13.62 4.21
C ALA A 293 14.57 -13.10 2.76
N ALA A 294 15.77 -12.82 2.23
CA ALA A 294 15.93 -12.43 0.83
C ALA A 294 15.62 -13.58 -0.13
N VAL A 295 15.97 -14.82 0.25
CA VAL A 295 15.65 -16.03 -0.53
C VAL A 295 14.15 -16.25 -0.55
N LEU A 296 13.49 -16.20 0.61
CA LEU A 296 12.03 -16.36 0.72
C LEU A 296 11.29 -15.28 -0.07
N ALA A 297 11.71 -14.02 0.03
CA ALA A 297 11.10 -12.93 -0.75
C ALA A 297 11.31 -13.08 -2.26
N SER A 298 12.40 -13.72 -2.69
CA SER A 298 12.62 -14.03 -4.10
C SER A 298 11.74 -15.19 -4.58
N GLN A 299 11.61 -16.25 -3.77
CA GLN A 299 10.72 -17.38 -4.05
C GLN A 299 9.25 -16.94 -4.13
N GLU A 300 8.78 -16.09 -3.23
CA GLU A 300 7.42 -15.54 -3.28
C GLU A 300 7.15 -14.78 -4.58
N ARG A 301 8.15 -14.02 -5.08
CA ARG A 301 8.03 -13.32 -6.38
C ARG A 301 8.00 -14.30 -7.55
N ASP A 302 8.81 -15.35 -7.50
CA ASP A 302 8.83 -16.40 -8.53
C ASP A 302 7.52 -17.19 -8.53
N ASP A 303 6.93 -17.46 -7.37
CA ASP A 303 5.62 -18.11 -7.22
C ASP A 303 4.51 -17.25 -7.85
N LEU A 304 4.46 -15.95 -7.55
CA LEU A 304 3.51 -15.01 -8.17
C LEU A 304 3.64 -14.98 -9.71
N LEU A 305 4.88 -14.99 -10.21
CA LEU A 305 5.18 -15.04 -11.64
C LEU A 305 4.75 -16.38 -12.26
N GLY A 306 4.98 -17.49 -11.56
CA GLY A 306 4.56 -18.84 -11.92
C GLY A 306 3.04 -18.99 -11.98
N GLU A 307 2.32 -18.48 -10.98
CA GLU A 307 0.86 -18.47 -10.94
C GLU A 307 0.28 -17.66 -12.11
N ALA A 308 0.76 -16.44 -12.33
CA ALA A 308 0.27 -15.57 -13.40
C ALA A 308 0.54 -16.15 -14.80
N SER A 309 1.74 -16.70 -15.00
CA SER A 309 2.11 -17.36 -16.26
C SER A 309 1.31 -18.66 -16.47
N GLY A 310 1.01 -19.40 -15.41
CA GLY A 310 0.15 -20.59 -15.41
C GLY A 310 -1.29 -20.30 -15.84
N VAL A 311 -1.87 -19.17 -15.39
CA VAL A 311 -3.21 -18.73 -15.82
C VAL A 311 -3.27 -18.52 -17.33
N LEU A 312 -2.25 -17.86 -17.90
CA LEU A 312 -2.19 -17.58 -19.34
C LEU A 312 -1.57 -18.72 -20.16
N ARG A 313 -1.06 -19.77 -19.50
CA ARG A 313 -0.41 -20.94 -20.11
C ARG A 313 0.76 -20.56 -21.04
N VAL A 314 1.57 -19.60 -20.62
CA VAL A 314 2.78 -19.16 -21.34
C VAL A 314 4.00 -19.22 -20.43
N PRO A 315 5.23 -19.31 -20.99
CA PRO A 315 6.44 -19.12 -20.21
C PRO A 315 6.48 -17.72 -19.56
N ALA A 316 7.12 -17.62 -18.39
CA ALA A 316 7.22 -16.37 -17.62
C ALA A 316 7.84 -15.21 -18.43
N GLU A 317 8.79 -15.51 -19.31
CA GLU A 317 9.46 -14.52 -20.18
C GLU A 317 8.51 -13.93 -21.23
N GLN A 318 7.46 -14.67 -21.61
CA GLN A 318 6.45 -14.22 -22.56
C GLN A 318 5.24 -13.56 -21.86
N LEU A 319 5.19 -13.60 -20.52
CA LEU A 319 4.06 -13.09 -19.75
C LEU A 319 3.76 -11.62 -20.06
N PRO A 320 4.72 -10.67 -20.07
CA PRO A 320 4.40 -9.26 -20.31
C PRO A 320 3.76 -9.02 -21.68
N LYS A 321 4.37 -9.57 -22.74
CA LYS A 321 3.86 -9.45 -24.12
C LYS A 321 2.50 -10.12 -24.29
N THR A 322 2.29 -11.27 -23.64
CA THR A 322 1.03 -12.02 -23.72
C THR A 322 -0.09 -11.30 -22.98
N ALA A 323 0.21 -10.75 -21.79
CA ALA A 323 -0.73 -9.98 -21.01
C ALA A 323 -1.17 -8.71 -21.76
N GLU A 324 -0.23 -7.99 -22.38
CA GLU A 324 -0.52 -6.81 -23.21
C GLU A 324 -1.41 -7.18 -24.40
N ARG A 325 -1.03 -8.21 -25.18
CA ARG A 325 -1.83 -8.70 -26.30
C ARG A 325 -3.26 -9.06 -25.89
N PHE A 326 -3.43 -9.83 -24.81
CA PHE A 326 -4.76 -10.21 -24.33
C PHE A 326 -5.56 -9.01 -23.83
N PHE A 327 -4.92 -8.03 -23.20
CA PHE A 327 -5.59 -6.82 -22.76
C PHE A 327 -6.09 -5.97 -23.95
N GLU A 328 -5.28 -5.88 -25.01
CA GLU A 328 -5.68 -5.21 -26.25
C GLU A 328 -6.80 -5.95 -26.98
N GLU A 329 -6.70 -7.28 -27.10
CA GLU A 329 -7.74 -8.14 -27.67
C GLU A 329 -9.05 -8.04 -26.89
N TRP A 330 -8.99 -8.06 -25.55
CA TRP A 330 -10.15 -7.90 -24.68
C TRP A 330 -10.84 -6.55 -24.90
N LYS A 331 -10.08 -5.45 -24.98
CA LYS A 331 -10.62 -4.13 -25.35
C LYS A 331 -11.22 -4.11 -26.74
N GLY A 332 -10.59 -4.79 -27.70
CA GLY A 332 -11.07 -4.91 -29.08
C GLY A 332 -12.40 -5.67 -29.15
N GLN A 333 -12.49 -6.81 -28.47
CA GLN A 333 -13.71 -7.61 -28.37
C GLN A 333 -14.86 -6.82 -27.73
N GLN A 334 -14.59 -6.04 -26.68
CA GLN A 334 -15.62 -5.20 -26.05
C GLN A 334 -16.18 -4.17 -27.02
N LYS A 335 -15.33 -3.51 -27.82
CA LYS A 335 -15.76 -2.56 -28.86
C LYS A 335 -16.57 -3.25 -29.95
N GLU A 336 -16.15 -4.45 -30.37
CA GLU A 336 -16.84 -5.22 -31.39
C GLU A 336 -18.22 -5.70 -30.92
N ILE A 337 -18.36 -6.12 -29.66
CA ILE A 337 -19.64 -6.47 -29.04
C ILE A 337 -20.60 -5.29 -29.11
N GLU A 338 -20.16 -4.08 -28.74
CA GLU A 338 -21.00 -2.89 -28.80
C GLU A 338 -21.38 -2.51 -30.24
N ARG A 339 -20.44 -2.61 -31.19
CA ARG A 339 -20.72 -2.42 -32.63
C ARG A 339 -21.77 -3.40 -33.15
N LEU A 340 -21.62 -4.69 -32.82
CA LEU A 340 -22.57 -5.74 -33.23
C LEU A 340 -23.96 -5.55 -32.61
N LYS A 341 -24.03 -5.13 -31.34
CA LYS A 341 -25.31 -4.76 -30.70
C LYS A 341 -25.99 -3.61 -31.43
N GLU A 342 -25.24 -2.59 -31.85
CA GLU A 342 -25.79 -1.47 -32.63
C GLU A 342 -26.27 -1.91 -34.02
N GLU A 343 -25.52 -2.76 -34.71
CA GLU A 343 -25.92 -3.31 -36.01
C GLU A 343 -27.17 -4.18 -35.90
N LEU A 344 -27.25 -5.03 -34.86
CA LEU A 344 -28.43 -5.84 -34.58
C LEU A 344 -29.65 -4.95 -34.30
N ALA A 345 -29.49 -3.87 -33.52
CA ALA A 345 -30.55 -2.92 -33.26
C ALA A 345 -31.04 -2.24 -34.56
N LYS A 346 -30.12 -1.82 -35.44
CA LYS A 346 -30.46 -1.24 -36.76
C LYS A 346 -31.14 -2.24 -37.69
N ALA A 347 -30.71 -3.51 -37.70
CA ALA A 347 -31.34 -4.56 -38.50
C ALA A 347 -32.76 -4.89 -38.01
N ARG A 348 -32.95 -4.98 -36.68
CA ARG A 348 -34.29 -5.08 -36.07
C ARG A 348 -35.16 -3.90 -36.46
N LEU A 349 -34.63 -2.67 -36.41
CA LEU A 349 -35.35 -1.46 -36.80
C LEU A 349 -35.89 -1.56 -38.24
N ARG A 350 -35.07 -2.01 -39.20
CA ARG A 350 -35.52 -2.18 -40.61
C ARG A 350 -36.66 -3.19 -40.74
N THR A 351 -36.65 -4.25 -39.95
CA THR A 351 -37.72 -5.25 -39.93
C THR A 351 -39.00 -4.64 -39.34
N LEU A 352 -38.87 -3.93 -38.22
CA LEU A 352 -39.97 -3.25 -37.55
C LEU A 352 -40.62 -2.17 -38.41
N THR A 353 -39.84 -1.40 -39.17
CA THR A 353 -40.38 -0.36 -40.06
C THR A 353 -41.01 -0.92 -41.33
N ALA A 354 -40.60 -2.10 -41.80
CA ALA A 354 -41.23 -2.77 -42.94
C ALA A 354 -42.68 -3.20 -42.63
N GLU A 355 -43.00 -3.43 -41.36
CA GLU A 355 -44.34 -3.80 -40.88
C GLU A 355 -45.13 -2.60 -40.33
N ALA A 356 -44.61 -1.38 -40.50
CA ALA A 356 -45.27 -0.17 -40.04
C ALA A 356 -46.61 0.04 -40.77
N GLN A 357 -47.64 0.38 -40.00
CA GLN A 357 -48.96 0.71 -40.53
C GLN A 357 -49.15 2.22 -40.57
N GLU A 358 -49.83 2.71 -41.61
CA GLU A 358 -50.25 4.10 -41.67
C GLU A 358 -51.62 4.26 -41.00
N VAL A 359 -51.69 5.12 -39.99
CA VAL A 359 -52.88 5.35 -39.18
C VAL A 359 -53.05 6.85 -39.00
N ASP A 360 -54.14 7.42 -39.54
CA ASP A 360 -54.44 8.86 -39.46
C ASP A 360 -53.26 9.76 -39.89
N GLY A 361 -52.48 9.31 -40.89
CA GLY A 361 -51.27 9.99 -41.37
C GLY A 361 -50.10 9.96 -40.38
N LEU A 362 -50.02 8.95 -39.52
CA LEU A 362 -48.88 8.61 -38.67
C LEU A 362 -48.37 7.23 -39.05
N LYS A 363 -47.05 7.04 -39.01
CA LYS A 363 -46.43 5.72 -39.18
C LYS A 363 -46.36 5.04 -37.82
N VAL A 364 -47.05 3.92 -37.67
CA VAL A 364 -47.23 3.23 -36.40
C VAL A 364 -46.55 1.86 -36.44
N VAL A 365 -45.75 1.54 -35.42
CA VAL A 365 -45.12 0.23 -35.23
C VAL A 365 -45.58 -0.36 -33.92
N VAL A 366 -46.21 -1.54 -33.97
CA VAL A 366 -46.60 -2.30 -32.79
C VAL A 366 -46.08 -3.72 -32.94
N GLN A 367 -45.13 -4.13 -32.09
CA GLN A 367 -44.43 -5.40 -32.26
C GLN A 367 -43.97 -6.03 -30.95
N LYS A 368 -43.86 -7.36 -30.97
CA LYS A 368 -43.22 -8.16 -29.93
C LYS A 368 -41.73 -8.29 -30.21
N MET A 369 -40.91 -8.18 -29.18
CA MET A 369 -39.45 -8.23 -29.25
C MET A 369 -38.90 -9.48 -28.55
N GLY A 370 -39.65 -10.58 -28.54
CA GLY A 370 -39.28 -11.83 -27.86
C GLY A 370 -38.94 -11.57 -26.39
N GLN A 371 -37.77 -12.03 -25.94
CA GLN A 371 -37.28 -11.84 -24.57
C GLN A 371 -36.44 -10.57 -24.34
N ALA A 372 -36.53 -9.56 -25.21
CA ALA A 372 -35.78 -8.31 -25.06
C ALA A 372 -35.96 -7.69 -23.67
N ASP A 373 -34.89 -7.16 -23.09
CA ASP A 373 -34.94 -6.43 -21.83
C ASP A 373 -35.46 -4.99 -22.03
N ILE A 374 -35.52 -4.21 -20.93
CA ILE A 374 -36.07 -2.86 -21.00
C ILE A 374 -35.18 -1.90 -21.78
N ASP A 375 -33.85 -2.09 -21.72
CA ASP A 375 -32.88 -1.21 -22.36
C ASP A 375 -32.90 -1.43 -23.88
N GLU A 376 -33.01 -2.69 -24.32
CA GLU A 376 -33.23 -3.05 -25.73
C GLU A 376 -34.53 -2.41 -26.26
N LEU A 377 -35.64 -2.53 -25.52
CA LEU A 377 -36.92 -1.94 -25.90
C LEU A 377 -36.86 -0.41 -25.96
N LEU A 378 -36.23 0.24 -24.97
CA LEU A 378 -36.04 1.69 -24.94
C LEU A 378 -35.22 2.17 -26.13
N LYS A 379 -34.10 1.51 -26.44
CA LYS A 379 -33.23 1.88 -27.56
C LYS A 379 -33.97 1.71 -28.90
N ALA A 380 -34.68 0.59 -29.10
CA ALA A 380 -35.45 0.35 -30.31
C ALA A 380 -36.61 1.35 -30.50
N ALA A 381 -37.38 1.62 -29.44
CA ALA A 381 -38.49 2.58 -29.49
C ALA A 381 -37.99 4.01 -29.75
N SER A 382 -36.88 4.40 -29.13
CA SER A 382 -36.27 5.73 -29.34
C SER A 382 -35.79 5.91 -30.78
N LEU A 383 -35.13 4.90 -31.36
CA LEU A 383 -34.71 4.91 -32.77
C LEU A 383 -35.91 5.02 -33.75
N LEU A 384 -37.04 4.39 -33.43
CA LEU A 384 -38.28 4.53 -34.20
C LEU A 384 -38.84 5.97 -34.10
N ALA A 385 -38.88 6.54 -32.89
CA ALA A 385 -39.36 7.91 -32.68
C ALA A 385 -38.47 8.97 -33.35
N GLU A 386 -37.15 8.76 -33.40
CA GLU A 386 -36.22 9.62 -34.15
C GLU A 386 -36.54 9.65 -35.65
N GLN A 387 -37.01 8.53 -36.22
CA GLN A 387 -37.51 8.45 -37.60
C GLN A 387 -39.00 8.82 -37.74
N ASP A 388 -39.56 9.47 -36.72
CA ASP A 388 -40.92 10.01 -36.69
C ASP A 388 -42.05 8.96 -36.64
N TYR A 389 -41.76 7.74 -36.18
CA TYR A 389 -42.77 6.71 -35.92
C TYR A 389 -43.42 6.87 -34.54
N VAL A 390 -44.63 6.34 -34.40
CA VAL A 390 -45.25 6.04 -33.10
C VAL A 390 -45.07 4.56 -32.82
N ALA A 391 -44.30 4.22 -31.78
CA ALA A 391 -43.91 2.86 -31.48
C ALA A 391 -44.54 2.37 -30.16
N LEU A 392 -44.99 1.12 -30.14
CA LEU A 392 -45.24 0.34 -28.93
C LEU A 392 -44.60 -1.03 -29.08
N LEU A 393 -43.59 -1.29 -28.26
CA LEU A 393 -42.83 -2.53 -28.27
C LEU A 393 -43.08 -3.29 -26.96
N GLY A 394 -43.23 -4.60 -27.07
CA GLY A 394 -43.46 -5.48 -25.92
C GLY A 394 -42.56 -6.69 -25.87
N SER A 395 -42.19 -7.12 -24.66
CA SER A 395 -41.38 -8.30 -24.40
C SER A 395 -42.21 -9.39 -23.72
N GLU A 396 -41.91 -10.65 -24.02
CA GLU A 396 -42.47 -11.85 -23.38
C GLU A 396 -42.14 -11.92 -21.88
N THR A 397 -41.24 -11.06 -21.40
CA THR A 397 -40.97 -10.85 -19.96
C THR A 397 -42.00 -9.93 -19.28
N GLY A 398 -43.00 -9.43 -20.01
CA GLY A 398 -44.05 -8.55 -19.49
C GLY A 398 -43.69 -7.06 -19.48
N LYS A 399 -42.58 -6.68 -20.13
CA LYS A 399 -42.10 -5.29 -20.24
C LYS A 399 -42.65 -4.63 -21.50
N LEU A 400 -42.99 -3.35 -21.40
CA LEU A 400 -43.55 -2.53 -22.48
C LEU A 400 -42.82 -1.18 -22.57
N VAL A 401 -42.56 -0.73 -23.78
CA VAL A 401 -42.05 0.64 -24.05
C VAL A 401 -42.84 1.26 -25.19
N ALA A 402 -43.23 2.52 -25.03
CA ALA A 402 -43.81 3.33 -26.09
C ALA A 402 -42.95 4.56 -26.32
N ALA A 403 -42.76 4.93 -27.59
CA ALA A 403 -42.09 6.15 -27.99
C ALA A 403 -42.89 6.84 -29.10
N VAL A 404 -42.91 8.17 -29.10
CA VAL A 404 -43.73 8.97 -30.01
C VAL A 404 -42.84 9.99 -30.71
N GLY A 405 -42.75 9.88 -32.03
CA GLY A 405 -42.09 10.87 -32.90
C GLY A 405 -42.78 12.24 -32.92
N ARG A 406 -42.16 13.22 -33.57
CA ARG A 406 -42.60 14.62 -33.63
C ARG A 406 -44.02 14.77 -34.20
N SER A 407 -44.34 14.07 -35.28
CA SER A 407 -45.67 14.13 -35.91
C SER A 407 -46.75 13.57 -34.99
N GLY A 408 -46.46 12.50 -34.23
CA GLY A 408 -47.37 11.93 -33.25
C GLY A 408 -47.63 12.88 -32.07
N LEU A 409 -46.57 13.49 -31.54
CA LEU A 409 -46.66 14.49 -30.47
C LEU A 409 -47.46 15.72 -30.90
N ALA A 410 -47.25 16.20 -32.13
CA ALA A 410 -47.99 17.33 -32.70
C ALA A 410 -49.49 17.03 -32.84
N LYS A 411 -49.87 15.77 -33.08
CA LYS A 411 -51.26 15.29 -33.10
C LYS A 411 -51.82 14.93 -31.71
N GLY A 412 -51.05 15.16 -30.64
CA GLY A 412 -51.48 14.96 -29.26
C GLY A 412 -51.35 13.53 -28.73
N VAL A 413 -50.71 12.62 -29.48
CA VAL A 413 -50.42 11.26 -29.01
C VAL A 413 -49.37 11.32 -27.90
N LYS A 414 -49.59 10.59 -26.80
CA LYS A 414 -48.67 10.57 -25.64
C LYS A 414 -48.24 9.14 -25.30
N ALA A 415 -46.94 8.89 -25.24
CA ALA A 415 -46.35 7.60 -24.89
C ALA A 415 -46.90 7.06 -23.56
N GLY A 416 -46.96 7.92 -22.53
CA GLY A 416 -47.50 7.55 -21.22
C GLY A 416 -48.96 7.08 -21.25
N ALA A 417 -49.79 7.64 -22.15
CA ALA A 417 -51.18 7.22 -22.28
C ALA A 417 -51.29 5.83 -22.93
N ILE A 418 -50.47 5.55 -23.95
CA ILE A 418 -50.38 4.24 -24.61
C ILE A 418 -49.96 3.17 -23.58
N ILE A 419 -48.87 3.43 -22.85
CA ILE A 419 -48.36 2.51 -21.82
C ILE A 419 -49.39 2.25 -20.73
N LYS A 420 -50.12 3.27 -20.26
CA LYS A 420 -51.10 3.11 -19.18
C LYS A 420 -52.20 2.12 -19.55
N VAL A 421 -52.65 2.14 -20.80
CA VAL A 421 -53.69 1.22 -21.27
C VAL A 421 -53.11 -0.18 -21.53
N ALA A 422 -51.96 -0.26 -22.21
CA ALA A 422 -51.32 -1.54 -22.52
C ALA A 422 -50.87 -2.30 -21.26
N ALA A 423 -50.22 -1.62 -20.29
CA ALA A 423 -49.78 -2.24 -19.05
C ALA A 423 -50.94 -2.70 -18.16
N LYS A 424 -52.09 -2.02 -18.22
CA LYS A 424 -53.31 -2.43 -17.49
C LYS A 424 -53.84 -3.78 -17.99
N ALA A 425 -53.74 -4.06 -19.30
CA ALA A 425 -54.11 -5.36 -19.85
C ALA A 425 -53.20 -6.49 -19.34
N LEU A 426 -51.92 -6.19 -19.07
CA LEU A 426 -50.98 -7.11 -18.41
C LEU A 426 -51.17 -7.22 -16.88
N GLY A 427 -52.18 -6.55 -16.31
CA GLY A 427 -52.40 -6.50 -14.86
C GLY A 427 -51.37 -5.65 -14.10
N GLY A 428 -50.64 -4.78 -14.79
CA GLY A 428 -49.62 -3.92 -14.19
C GLY A 428 -49.84 -2.43 -14.50
N GLY A 429 -48.74 -1.68 -14.54
CA GLY A 429 -48.75 -0.23 -14.67
C GLY A 429 -47.50 0.30 -15.36
N GLY A 430 -47.50 1.60 -15.63
CA GLY A 430 -46.37 2.27 -16.28
C GLY A 430 -46.58 3.77 -16.39
N GLY A 431 -45.53 4.45 -16.84
CA GLY A 431 -45.49 5.90 -16.94
C GLY A 431 -44.25 6.39 -17.66
N GLY A 432 -44.22 7.70 -17.91
CA GLY A 432 -43.11 8.34 -18.60
C GLY A 432 -43.48 9.71 -19.14
N LYS A 433 -42.59 10.26 -19.94
CA LYS A 433 -42.77 11.54 -20.62
C LYS A 433 -43.74 11.39 -21.81
N PRO A 434 -44.22 12.50 -22.40
CA PRO A 434 -45.10 12.44 -23.58
C PRO A 434 -44.49 11.73 -24.78
N ASP A 435 -43.17 11.82 -24.94
CA ASP A 435 -42.37 11.28 -26.06
C ASP A 435 -41.83 9.87 -25.80
N LEU A 436 -41.63 9.47 -24.53
CA LEU A 436 -41.10 8.16 -24.17
C LEU A 436 -41.67 7.68 -22.83
N ALA A 437 -42.19 6.45 -22.79
CA ALA A 437 -42.72 5.84 -21.59
C ALA A 437 -42.46 4.35 -21.52
N GLN A 438 -42.43 3.83 -20.29
CA GLN A 438 -42.20 2.43 -20.01
C GLN A 438 -43.21 1.89 -19.00
N GLY A 439 -43.49 0.60 -19.08
CA GLY A 439 -44.38 -0.08 -18.16
C GLY A 439 -44.27 -1.59 -18.28
N GLY A 440 -45.23 -2.28 -17.68
CA GLY A 440 -45.32 -3.72 -17.78
C GLY A 440 -46.32 -4.31 -16.80
N GLY A 441 -46.43 -5.62 -16.81
CA GLY A 441 -47.27 -6.36 -15.89
C GLY A 441 -46.94 -7.86 -15.86
N PRO A 442 -47.41 -8.57 -14.82
CA PRO A 442 -47.07 -9.97 -14.60
C PRO A 442 -47.78 -10.95 -15.55
N ASP A 443 -48.89 -10.56 -16.17
CA ASP A 443 -49.71 -11.46 -17.01
C ASP A 443 -49.20 -11.49 -18.47
N VAL A 444 -48.04 -12.12 -18.68
CA VAL A 444 -47.36 -12.16 -19.98
C VAL A 444 -48.17 -12.85 -21.09
N ALA A 445 -49.14 -13.71 -20.73
CA ALA A 445 -50.03 -14.37 -21.68
C ALA A 445 -50.95 -13.36 -22.40
N LYS A 446 -51.18 -12.19 -21.82
CA LYS A 446 -51.99 -11.10 -22.40
C LYS A 446 -51.19 -10.10 -23.22
N LEU A 447 -49.95 -10.40 -23.59
CA LEU A 447 -49.12 -9.48 -24.36
C LEU A 447 -49.76 -9.08 -25.70
N ASP A 448 -50.39 -10.00 -26.42
CA ASP A 448 -51.11 -9.69 -27.66
C ASP A 448 -52.26 -8.71 -27.43
N GLU A 449 -53.04 -8.93 -26.36
CA GLU A 449 -54.15 -8.06 -25.99
C GLU A 449 -53.62 -6.66 -25.60
N ALA A 450 -52.56 -6.60 -24.79
CA ALA A 450 -51.93 -5.36 -24.38
C ALA A 450 -51.43 -4.51 -25.56
N LEU A 451 -50.77 -5.15 -26.53
CA LEU A 451 -50.30 -4.48 -27.75
C LEU A 451 -51.46 -4.00 -28.61
N LYS A 452 -52.53 -4.80 -28.74
CA LYS A 452 -53.73 -4.43 -29.51
C LYS A 452 -54.44 -3.22 -28.92
N VAL A 453 -54.71 -3.22 -27.61
CA VAL A 453 -55.41 -2.09 -26.97
C VAL A 453 -54.51 -0.84 -26.96
N GLY A 454 -53.19 -1.01 -26.80
CA GLY A 454 -52.24 0.09 -26.95
C GLY A 454 -52.27 0.71 -28.35
N MET A 455 -52.36 -0.11 -29.40
CA MET A 455 -52.52 0.34 -30.79
C MET A 455 -53.84 1.11 -31.01
N GLU A 456 -54.95 0.65 -30.44
CA GLU A 456 -56.23 1.36 -30.50
C GLU A 456 -56.15 2.75 -29.84
N LYS A 457 -55.38 2.88 -28.74
CA LYS A 457 -55.16 4.19 -28.12
C LYS A 457 -54.30 5.13 -28.97
N MET A 458 -53.53 4.62 -29.93
CA MET A 458 -52.83 5.45 -30.92
C MET A 458 -53.77 6.01 -32.01
N ARG A 459 -54.86 5.30 -32.32
CA ARG A 459 -55.92 5.72 -33.28
C ARG A 459 -56.88 6.74 -32.68
N ALA A 460 -57.21 6.56 -31.42
CA ALA A 460 -58.02 7.52 -30.69
C ALA A 460 -57.17 8.75 -30.36
N GLY A 461 -57.14 9.74 -31.27
CA GLY A 461 -56.69 11.10 -30.96
C GLY A 461 -57.29 11.60 -29.63
N PRO A 462 -56.60 12.52 -28.95
CA PRO A 462 -56.56 12.76 -27.50
C PRO A 462 -57.54 11.99 -26.60
#